data_AF-A0AAN9UEK7-F1
#
_entry.id   AF-A0AAN9UEK7-F1
#
_cell.length_a   1.000
_cell.length_b   1.000
_cell.length_c   1.000
_cell.angle_alpha   90.00
_cell.angle_beta   90.00
_cell.angle_gamma   90.00
#
_symmetry.space_group_name_H-M   'P 1'
#
loop_
_entity.id
_entity.type
_entity.pdbx_description
1 polymer ?
#
loop_
_entity_poly.entity_id
_entity_poly.type
_entity_poly.pdbx_seq_one_letter_code
_entity_poly.pdbx_strand_id
1 'polypeptide(L)'
;MSTKPPPPPDLMDEPLTLNIPSPSSVAPPPIPANPEKDALLQQLASTLYQMRTRVRAQNDSSLQGLQAQRTAMLSAMSAMQQEAGGLNQLSNLLRNNTTILHDIMRRADETIENSKSLPEPDVDQLLVAPTVVGNQLYDLVAEERALADAIFVLGRAVERGRVAPAVFAKTTRSLAREWYLKKALVKKIGRGMGLAAA
;
A
#
# COMPACT_ATOMS: atom_id res chain seq x y z
N MET A 1 -8.00 -136.83 -29.48
CA MET A 1 -7.56 -137.83 -30.47
C MET A 1 -6.34 -137.30 -31.20
N SER A 2 -5.30 -138.15 -31.28
CA SER A 2 -4.14 -138.16 -32.17
C SER A 2 -3.20 -136.95 -32.33
N THR A 3 -1.93 -137.26 -32.02
CA THR A 3 -0.64 -136.63 -32.31
C THR A 3 -0.26 -136.61 -33.80
N LYS A 4 0.47 -135.57 -34.27
CA LYS A 4 1.69 -135.70 -35.13
C LYS A 4 2.44 -134.34 -35.32
N PRO A 5 3.76 -134.37 -35.64
CA PRO A 5 4.78 -133.32 -35.41
C PRO A 5 5.08 -132.44 -36.65
N PRO A 6 6.05 -131.48 -36.59
CA PRO A 6 6.06 -130.24 -37.38
C PRO A 6 6.88 -130.31 -38.69
N PRO A 7 6.71 -129.32 -39.58
CA PRO A 7 7.68 -128.96 -40.62
C PRO A 7 8.61 -127.79 -40.20
N PRO A 8 9.84 -127.72 -40.77
CA PRO A 8 11.00 -126.94 -40.28
C PRO A 8 11.00 -125.43 -40.64
N PRO A 9 11.82 -124.61 -39.95
CA PRO A 9 11.84 -123.15 -40.04
C PRO A 9 12.58 -122.61 -41.28
N ASP A 10 12.03 -121.56 -41.88
CA ASP A 10 12.63 -120.79 -42.98
C ASP A 10 13.12 -119.41 -42.48
N LEU A 11 14.24 -118.97 -43.04
CA LEU A 11 15.35 -118.32 -42.35
C LEU A 11 15.80 -117.03 -43.06
N MET A 12 14.92 -116.27 -43.69
CA MET A 12 15.31 -115.04 -44.43
C MET A 12 14.25 -113.95 -44.28
N ASP A 13 14.46 -113.05 -43.30
CA ASP A 13 14.33 -111.58 -43.43
C ASP A 13 14.30 -110.94 -42.03
N GLU A 14 15.47 -110.87 -41.40
CA GLU A 14 15.68 -110.18 -40.12
C GLU A 14 15.68 -108.65 -40.25
N PRO A 15 15.09 -107.90 -39.30
CA PRO A 15 15.36 -106.48 -39.12
C PRO A 15 16.68 -106.27 -38.34
N LEU A 16 17.66 -105.65 -38.99
CA LEU A 16 18.99 -105.39 -38.46
C LEU A 16 18.97 -104.33 -37.33
N THR A 17 19.03 -104.76 -36.07
CA THR A 17 19.31 -103.90 -34.91
C THR A 17 20.80 -103.86 -34.60
N LEU A 18 21.44 -102.69 -34.74
CA LEU A 18 22.86 -102.47 -34.42
C LEU A 18 23.03 -102.00 -32.97
N ASN A 19 23.64 -102.86 -32.15
CA ASN A 19 24.04 -102.61 -30.77
C ASN A 19 25.43 -101.95 -30.72
N ILE A 20 25.56 -100.76 -30.13
CA ILE A 20 26.84 -100.06 -29.93
C ILE A 20 27.24 -100.18 -28.44
N PRO A 21 28.49 -100.52 -28.11
CA PRO A 21 28.89 -100.89 -26.75
C PRO A 21 29.12 -99.68 -25.84
N SER A 22 28.82 -99.84 -24.55
CA SER A 22 29.11 -98.88 -23.48
C SER A 22 30.59 -98.91 -23.06
N PRO A 23 31.20 -97.74 -22.83
CA PRO A 23 32.24 -97.65 -21.81
C PRO A 23 32.04 -96.51 -20.79
N SER A 24 32.13 -96.90 -19.52
CA SER A 24 32.83 -96.22 -18.42
C SER A 24 32.27 -94.91 -17.82
N SER A 25 31.85 -95.03 -16.56
CA SER A 25 31.43 -93.95 -15.66
C SER A 25 32.63 -93.27 -14.98
N VAL A 26 33.10 -92.15 -15.54
CA VAL A 26 33.83 -91.13 -14.77
C VAL A 26 33.20 -89.80 -15.16
N ALA A 27 32.64 -89.09 -14.18
CA ALA A 27 32.14 -87.74 -14.42
C ALA A 27 33.34 -86.87 -14.84
N PRO A 28 33.29 -86.19 -16.00
CA PRO A 28 34.35 -85.30 -16.41
C PRO A 28 34.59 -84.25 -15.32
N PRO A 29 35.84 -83.85 -15.01
CA PRO A 29 36.07 -82.73 -14.12
C PRO A 29 35.33 -81.49 -14.68
N PRO A 30 34.82 -80.59 -13.82
CA PRO A 30 34.15 -79.40 -14.30
C PRO A 30 35.10 -78.67 -15.24
N ILE A 31 34.61 -78.41 -16.45
CA ILE A 31 35.37 -77.75 -17.51
C ILE A 31 35.96 -76.46 -16.90
N PRO A 32 37.28 -76.25 -16.94
CA PRO A 32 37.86 -75.03 -16.42
C PRO A 32 37.21 -73.86 -17.13
N ALA A 33 36.72 -72.89 -16.36
CA ALA A 33 36.04 -71.72 -16.89
C ALA A 33 36.93 -71.07 -17.94
N ASN A 34 36.43 -70.90 -19.17
CA ASN A 34 37.20 -70.29 -20.24
C ASN A 34 37.41 -68.81 -19.88
N PRO A 35 38.63 -68.41 -19.48
CA PRO A 35 38.87 -67.08 -18.91
C PRO A 35 38.57 -65.96 -19.90
N GLU A 36 38.68 -66.22 -21.21
CA GLU A 36 38.39 -65.24 -22.24
C GLU A 36 36.89 -64.96 -22.39
N LYS A 37 36.05 -65.99 -22.24
CA LYS A 37 34.60 -65.84 -22.30
C LYS A 37 34.07 -65.06 -21.09
N ASP A 38 34.59 -65.35 -19.90
CA ASP A 38 34.21 -64.64 -18.69
C ASP A 38 34.72 -63.19 -18.69
N ALA A 39 35.92 -62.94 -19.24
CA ALA A 39 36.44 -61.59 -19.44
C ALA A 39 35.56 -60.76 -20.39
N LEU A 40 35.11 -61.35 -21.50
CA LEU A 40 34.20 -60.69 -22.45
C LEU A 40 32.82 -60.41 -21.82
N LEU A 41 32.26 -61.35 -21.05
CA LEU A 41 31.01 -61.15 -20.33
C LEU A 41 31.12 -60.06 -19.26
N GLN A 42 32.25 -59.99 -18.55
CA GLN A 42 32.53 -58.91 -17.59
C GLN A 42 32.70 -57.55 -18.29
N GLN A 43 33.35 -57.51 -19.46
CA GLN A 43 33.45 -56.28 -20.26
C GLN A 43 32.08 -55.82 -20.77
N LEU A 44 31.23 -56.75 -21.26
CA LEU A 44 29.88 -56.40 -21.69
C LEU A 44 29.01 -55.93 -20.51
N ALA A 45 29.08 -56.63 -19.38
CA ALA A 45 28.33 -56.24 -18.17
C ALA A 45 28.77 -54.87 -17.65
N SER A 46 30.07 -54.59 -17.62
CA SER A 46 30.60 -53.30 -17.17
C SER A 46 30.28 -52.15 -18.12
N THR A 47 30.35 -52.36 -19.44
CA THR A 47 29.96 -51.34 -20.43
C THR A 47 28.46 -51.04 -20.38
N LEU A 48 27.60 -52.06 -20.30
CA LEU A 48 26.16 -51.87 -20.12
C LEU A 48 25.83 -51.18 -18.79
N TYR A 49 26.56 -51.52 -17.72
CA TYR A 49 26.42 -50.85 -16.42
C TYR A 49 26.79 -49.37 -16.52
N GLN A 50 27.92 -49.03 -17.15
CA GLN A 50 28.36 -47.64 -17.37
C GLN A 50 27.38 -46.85 -18.24
N MET A 51 26.83 -47.46 -19.30
CA MET A 51 25.79 -46.83 -20.13
C MET A 51 24.53 -46.54 -19.31
N ARG A 52 24.08 -47.51 -18.51
CA ARG A 52 22.90 -47.35 -17.64
C ARG A 52 23.10 -46.24 -16.62
N THR A 53 24.24 -46.21 -15.93
CA THR A 53 24.52 -45.17 -14.92
C THR A 53 24.60 -43.79 -15.56
N ARG A 54 25.19 -43.67 -16.75
CA ARG A 54 25.23 -42.41 -17.52
C ARG A 54 23.82 -41.92 -17.90
N VAL A 55 22.99 -42.80 -18.46
CA VAL A 55 21.60 -42.45 -18.85
C VAL A 55 20.77 -42.08 -17.62
N ARG A 56 20.91 -42.84 -16.53
CA ARG A 56 20.22 -42.54 -15.26
C ARG A 56 20.63 -41.17 -14.72
N ALA A 57 21.93 -40.88 -14.65
CA ALA A 57 22.43 -39.58 -14.19
C ALA A 57 21.93 -38.42 -15.08
N GLN A 58 21.86 -38.63 -16.40
CA GLN A 58 21.34 -37.63 -17.34
C GLN A 58 19.83 -37.42 -17.20
N ASN A 59 19.08 -38.49 -16.91
CA ASN A 59 17.65 -38.39 -16.66
C ASN A 59 17.36 -37.71 -15.32
N ASP A 60 18.11 -38.05 -14.27
CA ASP A 60 17.97 -37.46 -12.94
C ASP A 60 18.26 -35.95 -12.98
N SER A 61 19.29 -35.50 -13.72
CA SER A 61 19.57 -34.06 -13.89
C SER A 61 18.48 -33.34 -14.68
N SER A 62 17.93 -33.98 -15.72
CA SER A 62 16.83 -33.42 -16.52
C SER A 62 15.54 -33.30 -15.69
N LEU A 63 15.22 -34.31 -14.88
CA LEU A 63 14.09 -34.28 -13.96
C LEU A 63 14.24 -33.19 -12.91
N GLN A 64 15.43 -33.05 -12.33
CA GLN A 64 15.70 -31.98 -11.35
C GLN A 64 15.53 -30.59 -11.98
N GLY A 65 16.00 -30.40 -13.21
CA GLY A 65 15.80 -29.16 -13.97
C GLY A 65 14.32 -28.86 -14.23
N LEU A 66 13.56 -29.86 -14.68
CA LEU A 66 12.11 -29.71 -14.91
C LEU A 66 11.33 -29.44 -13.62
N GLN A 67 11.72 -30.07 -12.50
CA GLN A 67 11.14 -29.81 -11.19
C GLN A 67 11.41 -28.37 -10.72
N ALA A 68 12.66 -27.90 -10.86
CA ALA A 68 13.02 -26.52 -10.54
C ALA A 68 12.28 -25.51 -11.42
N GLN A 69 12.08 -25.83 -12.71
CA GLN A 69 11.29 -24.99 -13.60
C GLN A 69 9.81 -24.95 -13.21
N ARG A 70 9.24 -26.10 -12.83
CA ARG A 70 7.85 -26.16 -12.34
C ARG A 70 7.67 -25.35 -11.07
N THR A 71 8.57 -25.49 -10.09
CA THR A 71 8.49 -24.72 -8.84
C THR A 71 8.67 -23.23 -9.11
N ALA A 72 9.60 -22.84 -9.99
CA ALA A 72 9.75 -21.46 -10.45
C ALA A 72 8.46 -20.93 -11.10
N MET A 73 7.83 -21.68 -12.01
CA MET A 73 6.56 -21.28 -12.62
C MET A 73 5.44 -21.11 -11.60
N LEU A 74 5.30 -22.03 -10.64
CA LEU A 74 4.27 -21.94 -9.59
C LEU A 74 4.51 -20.72 -8.70
N SER A 75 5.76 -20.41 -8.36
CA SER A 75 6.11 -19.20 -7.60
C SER A 75 5.87 -17.92 -8.38
N ALA A 76 6.15 -17.90 -9.69
CA ALA A 76 5.88 -16.76 -10.55
C ALA A 76 4.37 -16.53 -10.70
N MET A 77 3.58 -17.60 -10.79
CA MET A 77 2.12 -17.52 -10.85
C MET A 77 1.55 -16.94 -9.55
N SER A 78 2.04 -17.36 -8.38
CA SER A 78 1.56 -16.80 -7.11
C SER A 78 2.00 -15.35 -6.91
N ALA A 79 3.23 -14.98 -7.30
CA ALA A 79 3.70 -13.60 -7.27
C ALA A 79 2.87 -12.69 -8.18
N MET A 80 2.57 -13.13 -9.41
CA MET A 80 1.74 -12.38 -10.35
C MET A 80 0.31 -12.19 -9.84
N GLN A 81 -0.27 -13.19 -9.17
CA GLN A 81 -1.59 -13.06 -8.54
C GLN A 81 -1.58 -12.02 -7.40
N GLN A 82 -0.52 -12.00 -6.58
CA GLN A 82 -0.35 -11.00 -5.53
C GLN A 82 -0.18 -9.59 -6.11
N GLU A 83 0.62 -9.45 -7.16
CA GLU A 83 0.84 -8.18 -7.85
C GLU A 83 -0.44 -7.66 -8.50
N ALA A 84 -1.21 -8.53 -9.16
CA ALA A 84 -2.53 -8.17 -9.69
C ALA A 84 -3.50 -7.71 -8.59
N GLY A 85 -3.47 -8.34 -7.42
CA GLY A 85 -4.23 -7.90 -6.24
C GLY A 85 -3.79 -6.51 -5.75
N GLY A 86 -2.47 -6.29 -5.64
CA GLY A 86 -1.89 -5.01 -5.23
C GLY A 86 -2.22 -3.87 -6.20
N LEU A 87 -2.14 -4.11 -7.51
CA LEU A 87 -2.51 -3.14 -8.55
C LEU A 87 -4.00 -2.77 -8.48
N ASN A 88 -4.89 -3.74 -8.23
CA ASN A 88 -6.31 -3.46 -8.04
C ASN A 88 -6.57 -2.59 -6.81
N GLN A 89 -5.91 -2.88 -5.69
CA GLN A 89 -6.01 -2.07 -4.48
C GLN A 89 -5.50 -0.64 -4.71
N LEU A 90 -4.35 -0.49 -5.35
CA LEU A 90 -3.78 0.81 -5.68
C LEU A 90 -4.69 1.61 -6.63
N SER A 91 -5.24 0.96 -7.66
CA SER A 91 -6.20 1.57 -8.58
C SER A 91 -7.44 2.08 -7.84
N ASN A 92 -8.00 1.30 -6.91
CA ASN A 92 -9.15 1.72 -6.11
C ASN A 92 -8.80 2.91 -5.20
N LEU A 93 -7.62 2.90 -4.58
CA LEU A 93 -7.13 4.01 -3.77
C LEU A 93 -6.98 5.30 -4.60
N LEU A 94 -6.37 5.21 -5.78
CA LEU A 94 -6.21 6.36 -6.69
C LEU A 94 -7.57 6.90 -7.16
N ARG A 95 -8.52 6.03 -7.49
CA ARG A 95 -9.90 6.44 -7.85
C ARG A 95 -10.58 7.16 -6.70
N ASN A 96 -10.49 6.63 -5.48
CA ASN A 96 -11.07 7.27 -4.30
C ASN A 96 -10.46 8.65 -4.03
N ASN A 97 -9.12 8.76 -4.07
CA ASN A 97 -8.43 10.03 -3.89
C ASN A 97 -8.79 11.04 -4.99
N THR A 98 -8.92 10.60 -6.23
CA THR A 98 -9.34 11.47 -7.35
C THR A 98 -10.75 12.02 -7.11
N THR A 99 -11.69 11.18 -6.67
CA THR A 99 -13.04 11.62 -6.32
C THR A 99 -13.04 12.61 -5.16
N ILE A 100 -12.25 12.36 -4.11
CA ILE A 100 -12.10 13.29 -2.97
C ILE A 100 -11.55 14.63 -3.43
N LEU A 101 -10.51 14.63 -4.27
CA LEU A 101 -9.92 15.87 -4.79
C LEU A 101 -10.92 16.66 -5.65
N HIS A 102 -11.67 15.99 -6.52
CA HIS A 102 -12.73 16.66 -7.29
C HIS A 102 -13.82 17.27 -6.40
N ASP A 103 -14.24 16.58 -5.34
CA ASP A 103 -15.23 17.11 -4.39
C ASP A 103 -14.68 18.32 -3.63
N ILE A 104 -13.43 18.27 -3.16
CA ILE A 104 -12.77 19.40 -2.49
C ILE A 104 -12.63 20.59 -3.45
N MET A 105 -12.21 20.36 -4.69
CA MET A 105 -12.11 21.43 -5.70
C MET A 105 -13.46 22.10 -5.93
N ARG A 106 -14.53 21.30 -6.11
CA ARG A 106 -15.87 21.84 -6.27
C ARG A 106 -16.32 22.65 -5.06
N ARG A 107 -16.10 22.16 -3.84
CA ARG A 107 -16.43 22.90 -2.62
C ARG A 107 -15.63 24.19 -2.50
N ALA A 108 -14.35 24.16 -2.88
CA ALA A 108 -13.51 25.36 -2.90
C ALA A 108 -14.06 26.39 -3.90
N ASP A 109 -14.42 25.96 -5.10
CA ASP A 109 -15.05 26.84 -6.10
C ASP A 109 -16.38 27.41 -5.59
N GLU A 110 -17.24 26.58 -4.98
CA GLU A 110 -18.49 27.04 -4.35
C GLU A 110 -18.21 28.07 -3.25
N THR A 111 -17.19 27.86 -2.40
CA THR A 111 -16.82 28.86 -1.36
C THR A 111 -16.28 30.16 -1.96
N ILE A 112 -15.50 30.08 -3.05
CA ILE A 112 -14.96 31.25 -3.75
C ILE A 112 -16.10 32.05 -4.36
N GLU A 113 -17.02 31.41 -5.09
CA GLU A 113 -18.17 32.09 -5.69
C GLU A 113 -19.09 32.69 -4.61
N ASN A 114 -19.35 31.96 -3.52
CA ASN A 114 -20.09 32.49 -2.39
C ASN A 114 -19.39 33.72 -1.79
N SER A 115 -18.07 33.69 -1.58
CA SER A 115 -17.32 34.83 -1.06
C SER A 115 -17.33 36.05 -1.99
N LYS A 116 -17.30 35.85 -3.32
CA LYS A 116 -17.41 36.95 -4.29
C LYS A 116 -18.79 37.62 -4.24
N SER A 117 -19.84 36.87 -3.89
CA SER A 117 -21.20 37.38 -3.77
C SER A 117 -21.43 38.20 -2.49
N LEU A 118 -20.57 38.04 -1.48
CA LEU A 118 -20.67 38.82 -0.24
C LEU A 118 -20.14 40.24 -0.46
N PRO A 119 -20.90 41.28 -0.05
CA PRO A 119 -20.38 42.65 -0.06
C PRO A 119 -19.19 42.76 0.90
N GLU A 120 -18.25 43.64 0.57
CA GLU A 120 -17.11 43.93 1.45
C GLU A 120 -17.64 44.49 2.78
N PRO A 121 -17.38 43.81 3.92
CA PRO A 121 -17.88 44.25 5.20
C PRO A 121 -17.17 45.54 5.61
N ASP A 122 -17.94 46.48 6.14
CA ASP A 122 -17.39 47.68 6.75
C ASP A 122 -16.49 47.30 7.92
N VAL A 123 -15.30 47.90 7.99
CA VAL A 123 -14.26 47.55 8.98
C VAL A 123 -14.79 47.74 10.40
N ASP A 124 -15.62 48.76 10.60
CA ASP A 124 -16.23 49.08 11.89
C ASP A 124 -17.30 48.06 12.32
N GLN A 125 -17.79 47.22 11.39
CA GLN A 125 -18.76 46.17 11.67
C GLN A 125 -18.11 44.80 11.93
N LEU A 126 -16.81 44.65 11.67
CA LEU A 126 -16.07 43.40 11.91
C LEU A 126 -15.70 43.20 13.39
N LEU A 127 -15.42 44.30 14.10
CA LEU A 127 -14.96 44.28 15.49
C LEU A 127 -15.97 44.98 16.41
N VAL A 128 -17.10 44.31 16.61
CA VAL A 128 -18.17 44.79 17.50
C VAL A 128 -18.01 44.15 18.88
N ALA A 129 -18.27 44.92 19.94
CA ALA A 129 -18.27 44.40 21.29
C ALA A 129 -19.38 43.34 21.47
N PRO A 130 -19.17 42.33 22.34
CA PRO A 130 -20.13 41.24 22.52
C PRO A 130 -21.46 41.68 23.15
N THR A 131 -21.56 42.92 23.64
CA THR A 131 -22.79 43.49 24.20
C THR A 131 -23.04 44.89 23.64
N VAL A 132 -24.32 45.27 23.56
CA VAL A 132 -24.73 46.62 23.12
C VAL A 132 -24.09 47.72 23.99
N VAL A 133 -23.98 47.48 25.30
CA VAL A 133 -23.35 48.40 26.25
C VAL A 133 -21.83 48.50 26.02
N GLY A 134 -21.20 47.40 25.58
CA GLY A 134 -19.79 47.41 25.18
C GLY A 134 -19.54 48.29 23.95
N ASN A 135 -20.42 48.27 22.95
CA ASN A 135 -20.31 49.17 21.79
C ASN A 135 -20.46 50.63 22.21
N GLN A 136 -21.45 50.90 23.05
CA GLN A 136 -21.63 52.23 23.63
C GLN A 136 -20.37 52.69 24.38
N LEU A 137 -19.70 51.78 25.11
CA LEU A 137 -18.46 52.12 25.80
C LEU A 137 -17.33 52.49 24.83
N TYR A 138 -17.18 51.76 23.73
CA TYR A 138 -16.19 52.09 22.68
C TYR A 138 -16.43 53.48 22.09
N ASP A 139 -17.66 53.78 21.68
CA ASP A 139 -18.03 55.07 21.10
C ASP A 139 -17.80 56.20 22.11
N LEU A 140 -18.23 56.02 23.36
CA LEU A 140 -18.10 57.03 24.40
C LEU A 140 -16.64 57.33 24.76
N VAL A 141 -15.76 56.33 24.74
CA VAL A 141 -14.32 56.53 24.99
C VAL A 141 -13.67 57.22 23.80
N ALA A 142 -14.03 56.86 22.57
CA ALA A 142 -13.54 57.52 21.36
C ALA A 142 -13.96 59.01 21.33
N GLU A 143 -15.23 59.30 21.61
CA GLU A 143 -15.76 60.66 21.74
C GLU A 143 -15.10 61.45 22.88
N GLU A 144 -14.89 60.84 24.06
CA GLU A 144 -14.22 61.48 25.21
C GLU A 144 -12.81 61.92 24.84
N ARG A 145 -12.08 61.09 24.08
CA ARG A 145 -10.74 61.41 23.62
C ARG A 145 -10.74 62.47 22.52
N ALA A 146 -11.65 62.36 21.56
CA ALA A 146 -11.81 63.34 20.47
C ALA A 146 -12.16 64.74 21.01
N LEU A 147 -13.00 64.83 22.05
CA LEU A 147 -13.34 66.10 22.70
C LEU A 147 -12.14 66.74 23.40
N ALA A 148 -11.29 65.94 24.07
CA ALA A 148 -10.06 66.44 24.68
C ALA A 148 -9.09 67.00 23.61
N ASP A 149 -8.93 66.28 22.50
CA ASP A 149 -8.10 66.72 21.38
C ASP A 149 -8.67 67.97 20.69
N ALA A 150 -10.00 68.07 20.55
CA ALA A 150 -10.66 69.24 20.01
C ALA A 150 -10.39 70.49 20.86
N ILE A 151 -10.51 70.39 22.18
CA ILE A 151 -10.19 71.49 23.12
C ILE A 151 -8.70 71.87 22.99
N PHE A 152 -7.81 70.89 22.91
CA PHE A 152 -6.38 71.13 22.75
C PHE A 152 -6.08 71.89 21.44
N VAL A 153 -6.63 71.45 20.31
CA VAL A 153 -6.47 72.12 19.02
C VAL A 153 -7.06 73.54 19.05
N LEU A 154 -8.20 73.72 19.71
CA LEU A 154 -8.84 75.02 19.83
C LEU A 154 -7.99 75.99 20.67
N GLY A 155 -7.34 75.52 21.74
CA GLY A 155 -6.38 76.32 22.51
C GLY A 155 -5.26 76.86 21.62
N ARG A 156 -4.67 75.98 20.79
CA ARG A 156 -3.63 76.37 19.82
C ARG A 156 -4.15 77.29 18.70
N ALA A 157 -5.45 77.31 18.43
CA ALA A 157 -6.05 78.19 17.43
C ALA A 157 -6.19 79.63 17.95
N VAL A 158 -6.47 79.79 19.24
CA VAL A 158 -6.53 81.09 19.93
C VAL A 158 -5.16 81.70 20.09
N GLU A 159 -4.15 80.91 20.47
CA GLU A 159 -2.76 81.35 20.56
C GLU A 159 -2.24 81.92 19.22
N ARG A 160 -2.73 81.37 18.10
CA ARG A 160 -2.42 81.84 16.74
C ARG A 160 -3.33 82.97 16.24
N GLY A 161 -4.25 83.46 17.07
CA GLY A 161 -5.19 84.53 16.71
C GLY A 161 -6.25 84.15 15.68
N ARG A 162 -6.44 82.85 15.36
CA ARG A 162 -7.46 82.40 14.39
C ARG A 162 -8.87 82.40 14.98
N VAL A 163 -9.00 82.36 16.30
CA VAL A 163 -10.27 82.34 17.04
C VAL A 163 -10.23 83.44 18.10
N ALA A 164 -11.30 84.23 18.18
CA ALA A 164 -11.42 85.26 19.19
C ALA A 164 -11.54 84.66 20.62
N PRO A 165 -10.91 85.27 21.65
CA PRO A 165 -10.95 84.74 23.03
C PRO A 165 -12.37 84.52 23.59
N ALA A 166 -13.31 85.40 23.23
CA ALA A 166 -14.70 85.27 23.65
C ALA A 166 -15.39 84.02 23.05
N VAL A 167 -15.09 83.70 21.78
CA VAL A 167 -15.62 82.52 21.10
C VAL A 167 -15.02 81.26 21.72
N PHE A 168 -13.70 81.26 21.95
CA PHE A 168 -13.01 80.17 22.64
C PHE A 168 -13.60 79.87 24.02
N ALA A 169 -13.78 80.88 24.87
CA ALA A 169 -14.32 80.68 26.21
C ALA A 169 -15.73 80.06 26.17
N LYS A 170 -16.54 80.41 25.16
CA LYS A 170 -17.88 79.84 24.97
C LYS A 170 -17.81 78.40 24.48
N THR A 171 -17.05 78.11 23.42
CA THR A 171 -16.97 76.77 22.82
C THR A 171 -16.27 75.77 23.73
N THR A 172 -15.18 76.16 24.38
CA THR A 172 -14.46 75.32 25.34
C THR A 172 -15.34 74.93 26.53
N ARG A 173 -16.18 75.86 27.03
CA ARG A 173 -17.13 75.53 28.11
C ARG A 173 -18.17 74.50 27.66
N SER A 174 -18.67 74.60 26.43
CA SER A 174 -19.63 73.63 25.88
C SER A 174 -18.99 72.25 25.71
N LEU A 175 -17.81 72.20 25.08
CA LEU A 175 -17.07 70.96 24.85
C LEU A 175 -16.63 70.31 26.18
N ALA A 176 -16.18 71.11 27.16
CA ALA A 176 -15.79 70.59 28.47
C ALA A 176 -16.97 70.01 29.26
N ARG A 177 -18.17 70.59 29.10
CA ARG A 177 -19.40 70.04 29.70
C ARG A 177 -19.73 68.68 29.08
N GLU A 178 -19.71 68.57 27.77
CA GLU A 178 -19.94 67.30 27.07
C GLU A 178 -18.88 66.26 27.44
N TRP A 179 -17.61 66.67 27.47
CA TRP A 179 -16.49 65.83 27.87
C TRP A 179 -16.68 65.25 29.28
N TYR A 180 -17.09 66.08 30.26
CA TYR A 180 -17.39 65.62 31.60
C TYR A 180 -18.54 64.59 31.64
N LEU A 181 -19.64 64.85 30.92
CA LEU A 181 -20.78 63.94 30.87
C LEU A 181 -20.42 62.59 30.26
N LYS A 182 -19.67 62.59 29.16
CA LYS A 182 -19.17 61.37 28.50
C LYS A 182 -18.23 60.61 29.43
N LYS A 183 -17.28 61.29 30.08
CA LYS A 183 -16.36 60.69 31.07
C LYS A 183 -17.09 60.08 32.27
N ALA A 184 -18.14 60.73 32.77
CA ALA A 184 -18.96 60.21 33.86
C ALA A 184 -19.75 58.96 33.44
N LEU A 185 -20.30 58.98 32.21
CA LEU A 185 -21.03 57.83 31.65
C LEU A 185 -20.11 56.63 31.42
N VAL A 186 -18.91 56.84 30.88
CA VAL A 186 -17.87 55.80 30.73
C VAL A 186 -17.58 55.14 32.08
N LYS A 187 -17.40 55.91 33.16
CA LYS A 187 -17.18 55.37 34.50
C LYS A 187 -18.38 54.56 35.02
N LYS A 188 -19.60 55.03 34.77
CA LYS A 188 -20.82 54.33 35.19
C LYS A 188 -20.96 52.99 34.46
N ILE A 189 -20.72 52.98 33.15
CA ILE A 189 -20.74 51.76 32.33
C ILE A 189 -19.61 50.81 32.74
N GLY A 190 -18.39 51.32 32.93
CA GLY A 190 -17.25 50.52 33.36
C GLY A 190 -17.48 49.80 34.69
N ARG A 191 -18.12 50.45 35.67
CA ARG A 191 -18.56 49.79 36.91
C ARG A 191 -19.65 48.74 36.67
N GLY A 192 -20.66 49.09 35.85
CA GLY A 192 -21.77 48.18 35.52
C GLY A 192 -21.32 46.93 34.76
N MET A 193 -20.24 47.02 33.97
CA MET A 193 -19.63 45.91 33.23
C MET A 193 -18.54 45.17 34.03
N GLY A 194 -18.22 45.62 35.25
CA GLY A 194 -17.15 45.02 36.06
C GLY A 194 -15.72 45.29 35.56
N LEU A 195 -15.53 46.27 34.67
CA LEU A 195 -14.23 46.65 34.09
C LEU A 195 -13.41 47.56 35.00
N ALA A 196 -14.07 48.23 35.95
CA ALA A 196 -13.44 49.06 36.97
C ALA A 196 -13.83 48.53 38.35
N ALA A 197 -12.84 48.31 39.21
CA ALA A 197 -13.09 48.08 40.64
C ALA A 197 -13.80 49.32 41.23
N ALA A 198 -14.69 49.07 42.19
CA ALA A 198 -15.58 50.04 42.81
C ALA A 198 -14.89 51.36 43.20
#